data_AF-A0AAW1J6W1-F1
#
_entry.id   AF-A0AAW1J6W1-F1
#
_cell.length_a   1.000
_cell.length_b   1.000
_cell.length_c   1.000
_cell.angle_alpha   90.00
_cell.angle_beta   90.00
_cell.angle_gamma   90.00
#
_symmetry.space_group_name_H-M   'P 1'
#
loop_
_entity.id
_entity.type
_entity.pdbx_description
1 polymer ?
#
loop_
_entity_poly.entity_id
_entity_poly.type
_entity_poly.pdbx_seq_one_letter_code
_entity_poly.pdbx_strand_id
1 'polypeptide(L)'
;MKLINYVIFGIENFWSSCLLIPAGVLQKLKKLCRDFFWSFGSNSGKKLILKSWDSICVPKEEGGFGIKEVLACNMALLSRWIWRLVMAQGDLWSSWISSYTLRQQSVWTVTSKQSDAECWRSILKVRDYILERTWYVVADAERLVKSWVKGDSFDTSTAYQFFRKVQPQFYGAKALWAMVNWCVLCKSSLENVGHLFFRCDYSNHVWHHVLIWMGFTRRAWALSREFDWVIKQVRRRQWRSQWLQVTFVSAIHYLWIERNRRIFMDCEMERATLISRIKFHVSVWVLYRAKGAESEILDALNRC
;
A
#
# COMPACT_ATOMS: atom_id res chain seq x y z
N MET A 1 4.65 -4.75 28.84
CA MET A 1 5.11 -4.45 27.45
C MET A 1 6.34 -5.23 27.01
N LYS A 2 7.42 -5.34 27.82
CA LYS A 2 8.65 -6.04 27.39
C LYS A 2 8.42 -7.52 27.03
N LEU A 3 7.62 -8.25 27.79
CA LEU A 3 7.43 -9.71 27.61
C LEU A 3 6.83 -10.10 26.25
N ILE A 4 5.80 -9.40 25.77
CA ILE A 4 5.21 -9.63 24.45
C ILE A 4 6.28 -9.45 23.36
N ASN A 5 7.08 -8.38 23.46
CA ASN A 5 8.14 -8.10 22.50
C ASN A 5 9.33 -9.08 22.59
N TYR A 6 9.50 -9.83 23.67
CA TYR A 6 10.60 -10.79 23.80
C TYR A 6 10.19 -12.22 23.39
N VAL A 7 9.00 -12.67 23.78
CA VAL A 7 8.54 -14.04 23.54
C VAL A 7 8.05 -14.24 22.09
N ILE A 8 7.32 -13.25 21.56
CA ILE A 8 6.86 -13.26 20.16
C ILE A 8 8.08 -13.18 19.24
N PHE A 9 8.94 -12.18 19.39
CA PHE A 9 10.07 -12.00 18.48
C PHE A 9 11.16 -13.07 18.61
N GLY A 10 11.33 -13.76 19.74
CA GLY A 10 12.40 -14.75 19.94
C GLY A 10 12.25 -16.02 19.08
N ILE A 11 11.08 -16.68 19.13
CA ILE A 11 10.77 -17.88 18.34
C ILE A 11 10.25 -17.50 16.95
N GLU A 12 9.58 -16.35 16.80
CA GLU A 12 9.12 -15.88 15.51
C GLU A 12 10.24 -15.29 14.64
N ASN A 13 11.40 -14.86 15.16
CA ASN A 13 12.43 -14.22 14.34
C ASN A 13 12.96 -15.13 13.23
N PHE A 14 13.16 -16.42 13.50
CA PHE A 14 13.66 -17.34 12.47
C PHE A 14 12.61 -17.54 11.38
N TRP A 15 11.40 -17.99 11.74
CA TRP A 15 10.33 -18.24 10.78
C TRP A 15 9.85 -16.98 10.07
N SER A 16 9.75 -15.85 10.78
CA SER A 16 9.40 -14.54 10.21
C SER A 16 10.48 -13.95 9.32
N SER A 17 11.72 -14.46 9.40
CA SER A 17 12.77 -14.10 8.44
C SER A 17 12.75 -14.98 7.20
N CYS A 18 12.03 -16.10 7.19
CA CYS A 18 12.05 -17.08 6.10
C CYS A 18 10.70 -17.24 5.40
N LEU A 19 9.58 -16.99 6.07
CA LEU A 19 8.22 -17.24 5.59
C LEU A 19 7.32 -16.04 5.86
N LEU A 20 6.40 -15.76 4.92
CA LEU A 20 5.34 -14.79 5.12
C LEU A 20 4.24 -15.42 5.99
N ILE A 21 3.89 -14.77 7.11
CA ILE A 21 2.92 -15.31 8.06
C ILE A 21 1.53 -15.39 7.41
N PRO A 22 0.88 -16.58 7.39
CA PRO A 22 -0.48 -16.71 6.85
C PRO A 22 -1.50 -15.84 7.59
N ALA A 23 -2.49 -15.33 6.87
CA ALA A 23 -3.50 -14.41 7.42
C ALA A 23 -4.24 -15.00 8.64
N GLY A 24 -4.57 -16.30 8.63
CA GLY A 24 -5.23 -16.97 9.75
C GLY A 24 -4.37 -17.01 11.03
N VAL A 25 -3.05 -17.21 10.89
CA VAL A 25 -2.10 -17.17 12.02
C VAL A 25 -1.98 -15.75 12.54
N LEU A 26 -1.87 -14.76 11.64
CA LEU A 26 -1.82 -13.35 12.00
C LEU A 26 -3.08 -12.91 12.76
N GLN A 27 -4.27 -13.35 12.35
CA GLN A 27 -5.52 -13.07 13.06
C GLN A 27 -5.55 -13.67 14.46
N LYS A 28 -5.09 -14.91 14.63
CA LYS A 28 -4.96 -15.57 15.94
C LYS A 28 -3.97 -14.83 16.84
N LEU A 29 -2.80 -14.45 16.32
CA LEU A 29 -1.79 -13.66 17.05
C LEU A 29 -2.33 -12.29 17.45
N LYS A 30 -2.99 -11.57 16.52
CA LYS A 30 -3.66 -10.30 16.82
C LYS A 30 -4.71 -10.46 17.91
N LYS A 31 -5.52 -11.53 17.86
CA LYS A 31 -6.54 -11.83 18.89
C LYS A 31 -5.89 -12.08 20.25
N LEU A 32 -4.86 -12.92 20.34
CA LEU A 32 -4.14 -13.22 21.57
C LEU A 32 -3.50 -11.96 22.18
N CYS A 33 -2.80 -11.17 21.37
CA CYS A 33 -2.18 -9.94 21.84
C CYS A 33 -3.22 -8.94 22.32
N ARG A 34 -4.34 -8.81 21.59
CA ARG A 34 -5.48 -7.97 21.98
C ARG A 34 -6.13 -8.43 23.26
N ASP A 35 -6.44 -9.71 23.37
CA ASP A 35 -7.10 -10.27 24.55
C ASP A 35 -6.21 -10.11 25.78
N PHE A 36 -4.91 -10.38 25.67
CA PHE A 36 -3.93 -10.16 26.74
C PHE A 36 -3.81 -8.68 27.15
N PHE A 37 -3.77 -7.77 26.16
CA PHE A 37 -3.61 -6.33 26.44
C PHE A 37 -4.83 -5.75 27.15
N TRP A 38 -6.04 -6.13 26.73
CA TRP A 38 -7.28 -5.62 27.32
C TRP A 38 -7.78 -6.41 28.53
N SER A 39 -7.19 -7.58 28.84
CA SER A 39 -7.53 -8.35 30.04
C SER A 39 -6.81 -7.85 31.30
N PHE A 40 -5.86 -6.93 31.19
CA PHE A 40 -5.10 -6.42 32.34
C PHE A 40 -6.00 -5.52 33.21
N GLY A 41 -6.39 -6.01 34.39
CA GLY A 41 -7.13 -5.23 35.40
C GLY A 41 -8.66 -5.45 35.47
N SER A 42 -9.23 -6.39 34.72
CA SER A 42 -10.66 -6.72 34.82
C SER A 42 -10.90 -7.88 35.79
N ASN A 43 -11.26 -7.57 37.05
CA ASN A 43 -11.84 -8.55 37.98
C ASN A 43 -13.34 -8.79 37.72
N SER A 44 -13.91 -8.17 36.68
CA SER A 44 -15.37 -8.07 36.49
C SER A 44 -15.80 -8.20 35.02
N GLY A 45 -15.20 -9.13 34.25
CA GLY A 45 -15.75 -9.69 33.01
C GLY A 45 -16.03 -8.76 31.81
N LYS A 46 -16.06 -7.44 31.97
CA LYS A 46 -16.29 -6.45 30.92
C LYS A 46 -14.96 -5.92 30.41
N LYS A 47 -14.58 -6.36 29.20
CA LYS A 47 -13.43 -5.84 28.45
C LYS A 47 -13.77 -4.43 27.94
N LEU A 48 -13.11 -3.40 28.48
CA LEU A 48 -13.20 -2.04 27.93
C LEU A 48 -12.31 -1.94 26.68
N ILE A 49 -12.92 -1.98 25.49
CA ILE A 49 -12.20 -1.78 24.22
C ILE A 49 -12.23 -0.29 23.88
N LEU A 50 -11.22 0.45 24.34
CA LEU A 50 -11.15 1.91 24.19
C LEU A 50 -10.59 2.37 22.83
N LYS A 51 -9.77 1.56 22.18
CA LYS A 51 -9.13 1.85 20.88
C LYS A 51 -8.95 0.58 20.05
N SER A 52 -9.00 0.70 18.72
CA SER A 52 -8.78 -0.44 17.82
C SER A 52 -7.33 -0.95 17.93
N TRP A 53 -7.12 -2.26 17.77
CA TRP A 53 -5.78 -2.85 17.83
C TRP A 53 -4.81 -2.20 16.84
N ASP A 54 -5.28 -1.90 15.63
CA ASP A 54 -4.46 -1.25 14.62
C ASP A 54 -4.09 0.20 14.99
N SER A 55 -4.89 0.90 15.81
CA SER A 55 -4.57 2.26 16.30
C SER A 55 -3.53 2.28 17.43
N ILE A 56 -3.38 1.17 18.17
CA ILE A 56 -2.36 1.08 19.23
C ILE A 56 -1.00 0.58 18.69
N CYS A 57 -0.99 -0.08 17.54
CA CYS A 57 0.22 -0.58 16.86
C CYS A 57 1.04 0.50 16.12
N VAL A 58 0.77 1.76 16.44
CA VAL A 58 1.40 2.95 15.85
C VAL A 58 2.48 3.47 16.83
N PRO A 59 3.55 4.13 16.36
CA PRO A 59 4.55 4.74 17.24
C PRO A 59 3.93 5.69 18.27
N LYS A 60 4.62 5.91 19.39
CA LYS A 60 4.10 6.76 20.48
C LYS A 60 3.93 8.21 20.04
N GLU A 61 4.82 8.65 19.15
CA GLU A 61 4.86 9.97 18.53
C GLU A 61 3.61 10.24 17.67
N GLU A 62 2.96 9.19 17.19
CA GLU A 62 1.74 9.24 16.37
C GLU A 62 0.47 8.87 17.16
N GLY A 63 0.55 8.85 18.51
CA GLY A 63 -0.60 8.64 19.39
C GLY A 63 -0.97 7.16 19.66
N GLY A 64 -0.09 6.23 19.26
CA GLY A 64 -0.18 4.79 19.57
C GLY A 64 0.61 4.40 20.83
N PHE A 65 0.67 3.10 21.12
CA PHE A 65 1.40 2.57 22.29
C PHE A 65 2.81 2.08 21.95
N GLY A 66 3.26 2.23 20.69
CA GLY A 66 4.58 1.78 20.24
C GLY A 66 4.71 0.26 20.13
N ILE A 67 3.59 -0.47 20.02
CA ILE A 67 3.58 -1.90 19.70
C ILE A 67 3.82 -2.03 18.20
N LYS A 68 4.79 -2.83 17.76
CA LYS A 68 5.03 -3.00 16.32
C LYS A 68 3.98 -3.91 15.68
N GLU A 69 3.54 -3.58 14.47
CA GLU A 69 2.65 -4.46 13.70
C GLU A 69 3.42 -5.71 13.22
N VAL A 70 2.94 -6.89 13.62
CA VAL A 70 3.59 -8.19 13.35
C VAL A 70 3.81 -8.42 11.85
N LEU A 71 2.81 -8.15 11.00
CA LEU A 71 2.94 -8.32 9.55
C LEU A 71 3.99 -7.38 8.96
N ALA A 72 4.01 -6.13 9.40
CA ALA A 72 5.00 -5.15 8.94
C ALA A 72 6.42 -5.54 9.38
N CYS A 73 6.59 -6.10 10.59
CA CYS A 73 7.86 -6.66 11.03
C CYS A 73 8.30 -7.85 10.18
N ASN A 74 7.39 -8.79 9.89
CA ASN A 74 7.67 -9.96 9.06
C ASN A 74 8.08 -9.56 7.63
N MET A 75 7.35 -8.63 7.00
CA MET A 75 7.71 -8.11 5.69
C MET A 75 9.05 -7.37 5.71
N ALA A 76 9.32 -6.56 6.74
CA ALA A 76 10.62 -5.87 6.90
C ALA A 76 11.79 -6.86 6.99
N LEU A 77 11.64 -7.95 7.76
CA LEU A 77 12.66 -9.00 7.88
C LEU A 77 12.88 -9.74 6.55
N LEU A 78 11.81 -10.10 5.84
CA LEU A 78 11.90 -10.76 4.54
C LEU A 78 12.54 -9.86 3.47
N SER A 79 12.29 -8.56 3.54
CA SER A 79 12.84 -7.59 2.59
C SER A 79 14.37 -7.47 2.65
N ARG A 80 15.00 -7.92 3.74
CA ARG A 80 16.45 -8.06 3.87
C ARG A 80 17.06 -8.93 2.76
N TRP A 81 16.35 -9.97 2.33
CA TRP A 81 16.83 -10.87 1.26
C TRP A 81 16.83 -10.18 -0.10
N ILE A 82 15.81 -9.35 -0.35
CA ILE A 82 15.74 -8.50 -1.55
C ILE A 82 16.89 -7.49 -1.51
N TRP A 83 17.14 -6.87 -0.35
CA TRP A 83 18.25 -5.95 -0.15
C TRP A 83 19.61 -6.60 -0.45
N ARG A 84 19.87 -7.82 0.03
CA ARG A 84 21.11 -8.56 -0.26
C ARG A 84 21.31 -8.81 -1.75
N LEU A 85 20.24 -9.22 -2.44
CA LEU A 85 20.27 -9.45 -3.90
C LEU A 85 20.56 -8.16 -4.67
N VAL A 86 19.96 -7.04 -4.24
CA VAL A 86 20.14 -5.72 -4.89
C VAL A 86 21.51 -5.11 -4.59
N MET A 87 22.04 -5.29 -3.38
CA MET A 87 23.36 -4.80 -3.00
C MET A 87 24.50 -5.67 -3.54
N ALA A 88 24.19 -6.84 -4.12
CA ALA A 88 25.14 -7.76 -4.74
C ALA A 88 26.40 -7.96 -3.86
N GLN A 89 26.19 -8.23 -2.56
CA GLN A 89 27.25 -8.27 -1.54
C GLN A 89 28.31 -9.39 -1.73
N GLY A 90 28.35 -10.07 -2.88
CA GLY A 90 29.31 -11.12 -3.18
C GLY A 90 29.20 -12.35 -2.26
N ASP A 91 28.15 -12.44 -1.45
CA ASP A 91 27.98 -13.57 -0.54
C ASP A 91 27.52 -14.84 -1.28
N LEU A 92 27.86 -16.00 -0.69
CA LEU A 92 27.57 -17.31 -1.28
C LEU A 92 26.08 -17.53 -1.52
N TRP A 93 25.22 -17.02 -0.63
CA TRP A 93 23.77 -17.18 -0.75
C TRP A 93 23.20 -16.40 -1.95
N SER A 94 23.61 -15.14 -2.13
CA SER A 94 23.16 -14.30 -3.23
C SER A 94 23.69 -14.84 -4.56
N SER A 95 24.92 -15.34 -4.58
CA SER A 95 25.51 -15.99 -5.76
C SER A 95 24.75 -17.27 -6.13
N TRP A 96 24.43 -18.11 -5.13
CA TRP A 96 23.67 -19.34 -5.33
C TRP A 96 22.24 -19.07 -5.81
N ILE A 97 21.51 -18.15 -5.16
CA ILE A 97 20.15 -17.76 -5.58
C ILE A 97 20.17 -17.16 -6.99
N SER A 98 21.16 -16.33 -7.31
CA SER A 98 21.29 -15.71 -8.62
C SER A 98 21.50 -16.74 -9.72
N SER A 99 22.32 -17.76 -9.45
CA SER A 99 22.60 -18.84 -10.40
C SER A 99 21.45 -19.84 -10.53
N TYR A 100 20.92 -20.34 -9.41
CA TYR A 100 19.97 -21.45 -9.38
C TYR A 100 18.53 -20.99 -9.60
N THR A 101 18.11 -19.95 -8.88
CA THR A 101 16.71 -19.51 -8.83
C THR A 101 16.44 -18.41 -9.85
N LEU A 102 17.30 -17.37 -9.91
CA LEU A 102 17.11 -16.24 -10.81
C LEU A 102 17.64 -16.50 -12.22
N ARG A 103 18.55 -17.47 -12.41
CA ARG A 103 19.22 -17.75 -13.70
C ARG A 103 19.82 -16.49 -14.33
N GLN A 104 20.54 -15.70 -13.54
CA GLN A 104 21.14 -14.40 -13.94
C GLN A 104 20.13 -13.29 -14.29
N GLN A 105 18.84 -13.47 -13.99
CA GLN A 105 17.83 -12.41 -14.14
C GLN A 105 17.75 -11.52 -12.90
N SER A 106 17.17 -10.33 -13.07
CA SER A 106 16.91 -9.43 -11.94
C SER A 106 15.84 -10.00 -11.01
N VAL A 107 16.01 -9.80 -9.69
CA VAL A 107 14.98 -10.15 -8.69
C VAL A 107 13.62 -9.52 -9.02
N TRP A 108 13.61 -8.38 -9.75
CA TRP A 108 12.40 -7.63 -10.10
C TRP A 108 11.59 -8.25 -11.24
N THR A 109 12.17 -9.11 -12.07
CA THR A 109 11.52 -9.62 -13.30
C THR A 109 11.02 -11.06 -13.19
N VAL A 110 11.49 -11.82 -12.20
CA VAL A 110 11.20 -13.26 -12.08
C VAL A 110 9.77 -13.52 -11.63
N THR A 111 9.08 -14.47 -12.27
CA THR A 111 7.72 -14.91 -11.87
C THR A 111 7.78 -16.08 -10.90
N SER A 112 6.89 -16.12 -9.90
CA SER A 112 6.76 -17.27 -9.00
C SER A 112 6.16 -18.49 -9.69
N LYS A 113 6.68 -19.69 -9.42
CA LYS A 113 6.11 -20.97 -9.84
C LYS A 113 5.55 -21.73 -8.65
N GLN A 114 4.58 -22.62 -8.89
CA GLN A 114 4.01 -23.47 -7.82
C GLN A 114 5.04 -24.43 -7.23
N SER A 115 6.01 -24.87 -8.03
CA SER A 115 7.12 -25.73 -7.60
C SER A 115 8.18 -24.99 -6.78
N ASP A 116 8.11 -23.67 -6.66
CA ASP A 116 9.10 -22.90 -5.91
C ASP A 116 8.93 -23.13 -4.41
N ALA A 117 10.07 -23.12 -3.71
CA ALA A 117 10.10 -23.18 -2.26
C ALA A 117 9.24 -22.06 -1.64
N GLU A 118 8.50 -22.36 -0.57
CA GLU A 118 7.60 -21.40 0.07
C GLU A 118 8.34 -20.14 0.58
N CYS A 119 9.60 -20.31 1.01
CA CYS A 119 10.45 -19.19 1.41
C CYS A 119 10.73 -18.24 0.24
N TRP A 120 11.00 -18.77 -0.95
CA TRP A 120 11.18 -17.96 -2.15
C TRP A 120 9.88 -17.25 -2.55
N ARG A 121 8.75 -17.98 -2.55
CA ARG A 121 7.43 -17.38 -2.82
C ARG A 121 7.08 -16.28 -1.82
N SER A 122 7.49 -16.42 -0.56
CA SER A 122 7.31 -15.38 0.47
C SER A 122 8.13 -14.13 0.15
N ILE A 123 9.39 -14.28 -0.26
CA ILE A 123 10.24 -13.16 -0.70
C ILE A 123 9.64 -12.47 -1.92
N LEU A 124 9.16 -13.23 -2.91
CA LEU A 124 8.51 -12.69 -4.10
C LEU A 124 7.23 -11.91 -3.77
N LYS A 125 6.40 -12.39 -2.85
CA LYS A 125 5.21 -11.64 -2.36
C LYS A 125 5.60 -10.30 -1.74
N VAL A 126 6.68 -10.25 -0.95
CA VAL A 126 7.19 -9.00 -0.36
C VAL A 126 7.74 -8.08 -1.44
N ARG A 127 8.47 -8.62 -2.43
CA ARG A 127 8.92 -7.86 -3.60
C ARG A 127 7.74 -7.27 -4.37
N ASP A 128 6.71 -8.05 -4.62
CA ASP A 128 5.51 -7.60 -5.33
C ASP A 128 4.80 -6.48 -4.57
N TYR A 129 4.77 -6.56 -3.24
CA TYR A 129 4.29 -5.47 -2.39
C TYR A 129 5.13 -4.19 -2.49
N ILE A 130 6.47 -4.32 -2.54
CA ILE A 130 7.37 -3.17 -2.76
C ILE A 130 7.11 -2.58 -4.14
N LEU A 131 7.00 -3.41 -5.18
CA LEU A 131 6.70 -2.99 -6.54
C LEU A 131 5.35 -2.27 -6.58
N GLU A 132 4.29 -2.82 -5.99
CA GLU A 132 2.98 -2.18 -5.91
C GLU A 132 3.06 -0.78 -5.29
N ARG A 133 3.75 -0.64 -4.15
CA ARG A 133 3.92 0.65 -3.47
C ARG A 133 4.83 1.64 -4.19
N THR A 134 5.73 1.13 -5.03
CA THR A 134 6.60 1.92 -5.93
C THR A 134 6.04 1.98 -7.35
N TRP A 135 4.77 1.58 -7.54
CA TRP A 135 4.04 1.69 -8.79
C TRP A 135 4.66 0.92 -9.95
N TYR A 136 5.28 -0.21 -9.63
CA TYR A 136 5.97 -1.11 -10.56
C TYR A 136 7.16 -0.44 -11.29
N VAL A 137 7.63 0.71 -10.79
CA VAL A 137 8.83 1.37 -11.28
C VAL A 137 10.05 0.72 -10.62
N VAL A 138 10.71 -0.17 -11.35
CA VAL A 138 11.85 -0.97 -10.85
C VAL A 138 12.97 -0.06 -10.31
N ALA A 139 13.28 1.04 -11.00
CA ALA A 139 14.33 1.97 -10.57
C ALA A 139 14.01 2.62 -9.21
N ASP A 140 12.75 2.94 -8.93
CA ASP A 140 12.32 3.51 -7.66
C ASP A 140 12.31 2.45 -6.56
N ALA A 141 11.86 1.23 -6.87
CA ALA A 141 11.93 0.09 -5.96
C ALA A 141 13.37 -0.22 -5.55
N GLU A 142 14.28 -0.23 -6.52
CA GLU A 142 15.69 -0.47 -6.29
C GLU A 142 16.34 0.64 -5.47
N ARG A 143 16.08 1.91 -5.80
CA ARG A 143 16.57 3.07 -5.01
C ARG A 143 16.05 3.02 -3.57
N LEU A 144 14.77 2.70 -3.38
CA LEU A 144 14.15 2.58 -2.07
C LEU A 144 14.81 1.47 -1.24
N VAL A 145 14.91 0.26 -1.80
CA VAL A 145 15.55 -0.86 -1.10
C VAL A 145 16.99 -0.50 -0.77
N LYS A 146 17.74 0.10 -1.70
CA LYS A 146 19.11 0.54 -1.46
C LYS A 146 19.25 1.56 -0.32
N SER A 147 18.20 2.33 -0.01
CA SER A 147 18.20 3.29 1.10
C SER A 147 18.10 2.64 2.49
N TRP A 148 17.74 1.35 2.60
CA TRP A 148 17.53 0.66 3.88
C TRP A 148 18.84 0.19 4.53
N VAL A 149 19.72 1.16 4.79
CA VAL A 149 21.08 0.93 5.29
C VAL A 149 21.31 1.73 6.57
N LYS A 150 21.91 1.07 7.57
CA LYS A 150 22.44 1.70 8.78
C LYS A 150 23.87 1.22 9.00
N GLY A 151 24.83 2.12 8.77
CA GLY A 151 26.25 1.78 8.65
C GLY A 151 26.46 0.91 7.40
N ASP A 152 27.06 -0.28 7.58
CA ASP A 152 27.28 -1.25 6.48
C ASP A 152 26.21 -2.36 6.44
N SER A 153 25.16 -2.23 7.27
CA SER A 153 24.19 -3.30 7.49
C SER A 153 22.75 -2.90 7.14
N PHE A 154 21.93 -3.90 6.87
CA PHE A 154 20.51 -3.71 6.59
C PHE A 154 19.75 -3.12 7.78
N ASP A 155 19.06 -2.00 7.58
CA ASP A 155 18.23 -1.40 8.62
C ASP A 155 16.78 -1.89 8.58
N THR A 156 16.51 -2.89 9.43
CA THR A 156 15.14 -3.41 9.65
C THR A 156 14.18 -2.31 10.12
N SER A 157 14.66 -1.26 10.79
CA SER A 157 13.79 -0.19 11.31
C SER A 157 13.28 0.70 10.19
N THR A 158 14.16 1.15 9.29
CA THR A 158 13.76 1.92 8.11
C THR A 158 12.86 1.08 7.18
N ALA A 159 13.17 -0.20 6.98
CA ALA A 159 12.29 -1.10 6.22
C ALA A 159 10.91 -1.24 6.90
N TYR A 160 10.85 -1.38 8.22
CA TYR A 160 9.60 -1.44 8.98
C TYR A 160 8.74 -0.18 8.79
N GLN A 161 9.37 1.01 8.76
CA GLN A 161 8.67 2.28 8.51
C GLN A 161 7.99 2.30 7.14
N PHE A 162 8.54 1.59 6.14
CA PHE A 162 7.90 1.42 4.84
C PHE A 162 6.71 0.45 4.90
N PHE A 163 6.87 -0.73 5.50
CA PHE A 163 5.82 -1.76 5.48
C PHE A 163 4.64 -1.47 6.40
N ARG A 164 4.85 -0.71 7.49
CA ARG A 164 3.76 -0.39 8.41
C ARG A 164 2.65 0.37 7.70
N LYS A 165 1.44 0.19 8.20
CA LYS A 165 0.37 1.14 7.90
C LYS A 165 0.72 2.47 8.55
N VAL A 166 1.08 3.46 7.76
CA VAL A 166 1.09 4.85 8.24
C VAL A 166 -0.38 5.21 8.45
N GLN A 167 -0.83 5.21 9.71
CA GLN A 167 -2.06 5.92 10.00
C GLN A 167 -1.75 7.39 9.76
N PRO A 168 -2.53 8.11 8.94
CA PRO A 168 -2.46 9.55 8.95
C PRO A 168 -2.62 9.94 10.42
N GLN A 169 -1.71 10.75 10.96
CA GLN A 169 -1.93 11.37 12.26
C GLN A 169 -3.33 11.96 12.19
N PHE A 170 -4.26 11.39 12.96
CA PHE A 170 -5.61 11.91 13.07
C PHE A 170 -5.52 13.20 13.90
N TYR A 171 -4.94 14.26 13.33
CA TYR A 171 -5.62 15.54 13.40
C TYR A 171 -6.98 15.23 12.78
N GLY A 172 -8.04 15.19 13.60
CA GLY A 172 -9.37 14.82 13.10
C GLY A 172 -9.66 15.56 11.79
N ALA A 173 -10.45 14.99 10.87
CA ALA A 173 -10.69 15.60 9.55
C ALA A 173 -11.00 17.11 9.60
N LYS A 174 -11.55 17.61 10.72
CA LYS A 174 -11.71 19.04 11.02
C LYS A 174 -10.40 19.84 11.22
N ALA A 175 -9.40 19.29 11.90
CA ALA A 175 -8.14 19.93 12.25
C ALA A 175 -7.13 19.98 11.08
N LEU A 176 -7.06 18.94 10.24
CA LEU A 176 -6.20 18.94 9.04
C LEU A 176 -6.74 19.87 7.92
N TRP A 177 -8.06 20.03 7.82
CA TRP A 177 -8.69 21.01 6.93
C TRP A 177 -8.51 22.45 7.41
N ALA A 178 -8.24 22.65 8.71
CA ALA A 178 -8.06 23.97 9.30
C ALA A 178 -6.60 24.47 9.26
N MET A 179 -5.61 23.60 9.04
CA MET A 179 -4.19 23.96 9.10
C MET A 179 -3.57 24.37 7.76
N VAL A 180 -4.18 24.01 6.63
CA VAL A 180 -3.69 24.37 5.30
C VAL A 180 -4.83 25.00 4.51
N ASN A 181 -4.93 26.33 4.58
CA ASN A 181 -5.94 27.06 3.80
C ASN A 181 -5.63 27.09 2.31
N TRP A 182 -4.41 26.74 1.86
CA TRP A 182 -3.98 26.78 0.46
C TRP A 182 -3.82 25.36 -0.13
N CYS A 183 -4.15 25.20 -1.42
CA CYS A 183 -4.11 23.92 -2.09
C CYS A 183 -2.68 23.54 -2.45
N VAL A 184 -2.21 22.42 -1.90
CA VAL A 184 -0.85 21.90 -2.14
C VAL A 184 -0.63 21.36 -3.56
N LEU A 185 -1.72 21.10 -4.31
CA LEU A 185 -1.63 20.61 -5.68
C LEU A 185 -1.31 21.74 -6.68
N CYS A 186 -2.01 22.88 -6.61
CA CYS A 186 -1.82 24.02 -7.51
C CYS A 186 -1.04 25.18 -6.90
N LYS A 187 -0.84 25.19 -5.57
CA LYS A 187 -0.17 26.25 -4.80
C LYS A 187 -0.75 27.66 -4.98
N SER A 188 -1.96 27.78 -5.54
CA SER A 188 -2.49 29.06 -6.06
C SER A 188 -3.89 29.42 -5.56
N SER A 189 -4.56 28.56 -4.81
CA SER A 189 -5.97 28.75 -4.42
C SER A 189 -6.27 28.06 -3.12
N LEU A 190 -7.39 28.40 -2.47
CA LEU A 190 -7.75 27.79 -1.20
C LEU A 190 -8.16 26.32 -1.34
N GLU A 191 -7.73 25.47 -0.42
CA GLU A 191 -8.09 24.04 -0.43
C GLU A 191 -9.50 23.82 0.10
N ASN A 192 -10.35 23.16 -0.69
CA ASN A 192 -11.60 22.55 -0.23
C ASN A 192 -11.97 21.36 -1.13
N VAL A 193 -13.00 20.57 -0.81
CA VAL A 193 -13.33 19.35 -1.58
C VAL A 193 -13.58 19.69 -3.05
N GLY A 194 -14.35 20.75 -3.29
CA GLY A 194 -14.69 21.20 -4.64
C GLY A 194 -13.48 21.73 -5.40
N HIS A 195 -12.54 22.39 -4.73
CA HIS A 195 -11.28 22.81 -5.32
C HIS A 195 -10.38 21.61 -5.62
N LEU A 196 -10.09 20.79 -4.61
CA LEU A 196 -9.22 19.63 -4.69
C LEU A 196 -9.59 18.70 -5.86
N PHE A 197 -10.88 18.43 -6.02
CA PHE A 197 -11.39 17.55 -7.06
C PHE A 197 -12.00 18.33 -8.24
N PHE A 198 -11.23 18.43 -9.31
CA PHE A 198 -11.58 18.91 -10.65
C PHE A 198 -11.81 20.42 -10.84
N ARG A 199 -11.73 21.27 -9.80
CA ARG A 199 -11.62 22.74 -9.98
C ARG A 199 -10.19 23.26 -9.84
N CYS A 200 -9.31 22.53 -9.18
CA CYS A 200 -7.88 22.81 -9.11
C CYS A 200 -7.24 22.56 -10.48
N ASP A 201 -6.35 23.45 -10.94
CA ASP A 201 -5.68 23.34 -12.24
C ASP A 201 -5.03 21.96 -12.43
N TYR A 202 -4.30 21.50 -11.42
CA TYR A 202 -3.64 20.21 -11.42
C TYR A 202 -4.64 19.05 -11.59
N SER A 203 -5.70 19.01 -10.76
CA SER A 203 -6.66 17.90 -10.79
C SER A 203 -7.61 17.95 -11.98
N ASN A 204 -7.96 19.15 -12.47
CA ASN A 204 -8.73 19.35 -13.69
C ASN A 204 -7.97 18.83 -14.91
N HIS A 205 -6.69 19.17 -15.03
CA HIS A 205 -5.84 18.71 -16.11
C HIS A 205 -5.72 17.17 -16.11
N VAL A 206 -5.46 16.57 -14.95
CA VAL A 206 -5.40 15.11 -14.80
C VAL A 206 -6.70 14.44 -15.24
N TRP A 207 -7.85 14.92 -14.74
CA TRP A 207 -9.15 14.33 -15.08
C TRP A 207 -9.52 14.53 -16.55
N HIS A 208 -9.24 15.70 -17.11
CA HIS A 208 -9.50 15.99 -18.51
C HIS A 208 -8.73 15.04 -19.45
N HIS A 209 -7.45 14.82 -19.20
CA HIS A 209 -6.64 13.90 -20.01
C HIS A 209 -7.03 12.42 -19.82
N VAL A 210 -7.50 12.05 -18.63
CA VAL A 210 -8.08 10.71 -18.39
C VAL A 210 -9.41 10.54 -19.14
N LEU A 211 -10.27 11.57 -19.17
CA LEU A 211 -11.52 11.56 -19.94
C LEU A 211 -11.27 11.43 -21.45
N ILE A 212 -10.32 12.20 -22.00
CA ILE A 212 -9.93 12.10 -23.41
C ILE A 212 -9.47 10.69 -23.75
N TRP A 213 -8.64 10.08 -22.90
CA TRP A 213 -8.17 8.71 -23.09
C TRP A 213 -9.31 7.68 -23.08
N MET A 214 -10.34 7.92 -22.28
CA MET A 214 -11.57 7.10 -22.27
C MET A 214 -12.50 7.36 -23.48
N GLY A 215 -12.14 8.30 -24.37
CA GLY A 215 -12.92 8.67 -25.55
C GLY A 215 -13.98 9.75 -25.28
N PHE A 216 -13.95 10.43 -24.14
CA PHE A 216 -14.85 11.55 -23.84
C PHE A 216 -14.16 12.89 -24.14
N THR A 217 -14.57 13.56 -25.22
CA THR A 217 -14.09 14.89 -25.60
C THR A 217 -14.89 15.99 -24.90
N ARG A 218 -14.63 16.17 -23.60
CA ARG A 218 -15.24 17.25 -22.81
C ARG A 218 -14.32 17.79 -21.73
N ARG A 219 -14.63 18.99 -21.24
CA ARG A 219 -13.99 19.55 -20.05
C ARG A 219 -14.51 18.87 -18.78
N ALA A 220 -13.65 18.79 -17.79
CA ALA A 220 -13.99 18.38 -16.44
C ALA A 220 -14.89 19.44 -15.78
N TRP A 221 -16.02 19.01 -15.23
CA TRP A 221 -16.91 19.82 -14.39
C TRP A 221 -16.48 19.75 -12.92
N ALA A 222 -17.17 20.52 -12.07
CA ALA A 222 -17.04 20.39 -10.62
C ALA A 222 -17.47 18.99 -10.14
N LEU A 223 -16.86 18.51 -9.05
CA LEU A 223 -17.05 17.18 -8.48
C LEU A 223 -18.52 16.71 -8.41
N SER A 224 -19.44 17.56 -7.93
CA SER A 224 -20.86 17.19 -7.80
C SER A 224 -21.51 16.88 -9.16
N ARG A 225 -21.32 17.75 -10.15
CA ARG A 225 -21.86 17.57 -11.51
C ARG A 225 -21.20 16.39 -12.23
N GLU A 226 -19.90 16.18 -12.01
CA GLU A 226 -19.19 15.01 -12.51
C GLU A 226 -19.78 13.71 -11.96
N PHE A 227 -19.99 13.65 -10.65
CA PHE A 227 -20.55 12.50 -9.96
C PHE A 227 -21.95 12.15 -10.48
N ASP A 228 -22.83 13.14 -10.60
CA ASP A 228 -24.18 12.96 -11.16
C ASP A 228 -24.14 12.43 -12.59
N TRP A 229 -23.21 12.94 -13.40
CA TRP A 229 -23.03 12.49 -14.77
C TRP A 229 -22.51 11.04 -14.83
N VAL A 230 -21.50 10.68 -14.02
CA VAL A 230 -20.98 9.31 -13.95
C VAL A 230 -22.09 8.34 -13.55
N ILE A 231 -22.89 8.66 -12.53
CA ILE A 231 -24.03 7.81 -12.13
C ILE A 231 -25.02 7.63 -13.27
N LYS A 232 -25.38 8.71 -13.97
CA LYS A 232 -26.28 8.63 -15.14
C LYS A 232 -25.71 7.74 -16.24
N GLN A 233 -24.40 7.80 -16.50
CA GLN A 233 -23.77 6.92 -17.49
C GLN A 233 -23.76 5.46 -17.03
N VAL A 234 -23.38 5.18 -15.78
CA VAL A 234 -23.34 3.81 -15.21
C VAL A 234 -24.71 3.15 -15.28
N ARG A 235 -25.78 3.90 -14.99
CA ARG A 235 -27.17 3.40 -15.08
C ARG A 235 -27.57 2.95 -16.49
N ARG A 236 -26.93 3.47 -17.54
CA ARG A 236 -27.19 3.05 -18.93
C ARG A 236 -26.60 1.67 -19.27
N ARG A 237 -25.84 1.05 -18.36
CA ARG A 237 -25.29 -0.32 -18.45
C ARG A 237 -24.49 -0.64 -19.73
N GLN A 238 -23.99 0.37 -20.44
CA GLN A 238 -23.07 0.15 -21.55
C GLN A 238 -21.69 -0.25 -21.02
N TRP A 239 -20.94 -1.04 -21.80
CA TRP A 239 -19.60 -1.49 -21.40
C TRP A 239 -18.67 -0.31 -21.05
N ARG A 240 -18.71 0.77 -21.85
CA ARG A 240 -17.95 2.01 -21.59
C ARG A 240 -18.34 2.69 -20.27
N SER A 241 -19.60 2.56 -19.84
CA SER A 241 -20.11 3.17 -18.61
C SER A 241 -19.64 2.48 -17.34
N GLN A 242 -19.40 1.16 -17.38
CA GLN A 242 -18.86 0.43 -16.21
C GLN A 242 -17.40 0.82 -15.93
N TRP A 243 -16.61 0.99 -16.99
CA TRP A 243 -15.22 1.43 -16.87
C TRP A 243 -15.09 2.87 -16.41
N LEU A 244 -16.03 3.72 -16.78
CA LEU A 244 -16.08 5.11 -16.33
C LEU A 244 -16.16 5.22 -14.80
N GLN A 245 -16.93 4.36 -14.13
CA GLN A 245 -17.01 4.35 -12.67
C GLN A 245 -15.66 4.02 -12.02
N VAL A 246 -15.02 2.94 -12.47
CA VAL A 246 -13.70 2.51 -11.96
C VAL A 246 -12.66 3.61 -12.21
N THR A 247 -12.71 4.23 -13.39
CA THR A 247 -11.82 5.32 -13.78
C THR A 247 -12.02 6.56 -12.91
N PHE A 248 -13.27 6.91 -12.63
CA PHE A 248 -13.62 8.05 -11.78
C PHE A 248 -13.17 7.85 -10.33
N VAL A 249 -13.45 6.67 -9.75
CA VAL A 249 -13.01 6.31 -8.40
C VAL A 249 -11.48 6.28 -8.31
N SER A 250 -10.82 5.72 -9.33
CA SER A 250 -9.35 5.74 -9.43
C SER A 250 -8.84 7.18 -9.44
N ALA A 251 -9.36 8.05 -10.30
CA ALA A 251 -8.91 9.45 -10.37
C ALA A 251 -9.01 10.17 -9.01
N ILE A 252 -10.13 10.03 -8.30
CA ILE A 252 -10.29 10.60 -6.94
C ILE A 252 -9.26 10.03 -5.97
N HIS A 253 -9.09 8.70 -5.95
CA HIS A 253 -8.16 8.02 -5.06
C HIS A 253 -6.70 8.48 -5.29
N TYR A 254 -6.25 8.51 -6.55
CA TYR A 254 -4.89 8.90 -6.91
C TYR A 254 -4.61 10.39 -6.65
N LEU A 255 -5.60 11.27 -6.87
CA LEU A 255 -5.48 12.69 -6.51
C LEU A 255 -5.38 12.90 -4.99
N TRP A 256 -6.13 12.11 -4.21
CA TRP A 256 -6.05 12.15 -2.75
C TRP A 256 -4.69 11.64 -2.23
N ILE A 257 -4.18 10.54 -2.79
CA ILE A 257 -2.85 10.02 -2.46
C ILE A 257 -1.78 11.05 -2.80
N GLU A 258 -1.84 11.66 -3.98
CA GLU A 258 -0.88 12.69 -4.38
C GLU A 258 -0.90 13.88 -3.41
N ARG A 259 -2.07 14.39 -3.04
CA ARG A 259 -2.22 15.45 -2.02
C ARG A 259 -1.55 15.06 -0.70
N ASN A 260 -1.76 13.83 -0.23
CA ASN A 260 -1.16 13.36 1.01
C ASN A 260 0.36 13.17 0.90
N ARG A 261 0.88 12.71 -0.25
CA ARG A 261 2.32 12.63 -0.49
C ARG A 261 2.99 14.00 -0.38
N ARG A 262 2.39 15.05 -0.96
CA ARG A 262 2.92 16.41 -0.84
C ARG A 262 2.95 16.92 0.59
N ILE A 263 1.91 16.64 1.38
CA ILE A 263 1.81 17.13 2.76
C ILE A 263 2.72 16.37 3.73
N PHE A 264 2.79 15.05 3.61
CA PHE A 264 3.46 14.21 4.61
C PHE A 264 4.86 13.76 4.19
N MET A 265 5.18 13.80 2.90
CA MET A 265 6.43 13.27 2.35
C MET A 265 7.22 14.29 1.52
N ASP A 266 6.73 15.55 1.42
CA ASP A 266 7.34 16.64 0.65
C ASP A 266 7.77 16.21 -0.78
N CYS A 267 6.93 15.37 -1.40
CA CYS A 267 7.21 14.71 -2.66
C CYS A 267 6.11 15.07 -3.68
N GLU A 268 6.50 15.60 -4.85
CA GLU A 268 5.57 16.05 -5.88
C GLU A 268 5.68 15.22 -7.16
N MET A 269 4.53 14.83 -7.70
CA MET A 269 4.45 14.14 -8.98
C MET A 269 4.10 15.10 -10.12
N GLU A 270 4.67 14.84 -11.30
CA GLU A 270 4.22 15.49 -12.52
C GLU A 270 2.84 14.99 -12.95
N ARG A 271 2.03 15.89 -13.53
CA ARG A 271 0.68 15.60 -14.07
C ARG A 271 0.69 14.39 -15.00
N ALA A 272 1.64 14.33 -15.93
CA ALA A 272 1.76 13.24 -16.91
C ALA A 272 1.96 11.87 -16.23
N THR A 273 2.80 11.81 -15.21
CA THR A 273 3.07 10.59 -14.43
C THR A 273 1.83 10.12 -13.69
N LEU A 274 1.08 11.02 -13.06
CA LEU A 274 -0.16 10.68 -12.38
C LEU A 274 -1.25 10.18 -13.35
N ILE A 275 -1.37 10.81 -14.52
CA ILE A 275 -2.27 10.38 -15.60
C ILE A 275 -1.92 8.96 -16.04
N SER A 276 -0.64 8.69 -16.34
CA SER A 276 -0.18 7.36 -16.77
C SER A 276 -0.47 6.29 -15.71
N ARG A 277 -0.33 6.61 -14.43
CA ARG A 277 -0.66 5.70 -13.32
C ARG A 277 -2.15 5.38 -13.24
N ILE A 278 -3.02 6.38 -13.38
CA ILE A 278 -4.48 6.17 -13.40
C ILE A 278 -4.84 5.27 -14.60
N LYS A 279 -4.29 5.54 -15.79
CA LYS A 279 -4.51 4.73 -16.99
C LYS A 279 -4.07 3.28 -16.79
N PHE A 280 -2.90 3.07 -16.19
CA PHE A 280 -2.38 1.74 -15.90
C PHE A 280 -3.30 0.97 -14.94
N HIS A 281 -3.66 1.57 -13.79
CA HIS A 281 -4.55 0.94 -12.81
C HIS A 281 -5.90 0.54 -13.42
N VAL A 282 -6.50 1.42 -14.19
CA VAL A 282 -7.77 1.14 -14.89
C VAL A 282 -7.59 0.03 -15.92
N SER A 283 -6.51 0.05 -16.70
CA SER A 283 -6.24 -0.98 -17.72
C SER A 283 -6.03 -2.36 -17.10
N VAL A 284 -5.31 -2.43 -15.98
CA VAL A 284 -5.14 -3.68 -15.20
C VAL A 284 -6.51 -4.18 -14.72
N TRP A 285 -7.31 -3.32 -14.08
CA TRP A 285 -8.66 -3.68 -13.63
C TRP A 285 -9.57 -4.16 -14.76
N VAL A 286 -9.47 -3.54 -15.94
CA VAL A 286 -10.20 -3.94 -17.14
C VAL A 286 -9.81 -5.35 -17.60
N LEU A 287 -8.50 -5.63 -17.66
CA LEU A 287 -7.98 -6.93 -18.06
C LEU A 287 -8.39 -8.05 -17.08
N TYR A 288 -8.37 -7.78 -15.78
CA TYR A 288 -8.80 -8.74 -14.76
C TYR A 288 -10.31 -9.06 -14.87
N ARG A 289 -11.15 -8.05 -15.10
CA ARG A 289 -12.61 -8.23 -15.20
C ARG A 289 -13.04 -8.81 -16.56
N ALA A 290 -12.34 -8.52 -17.64
CA ALA A 290 -12.59 -9.09 -18.97
C ALA A 290 -12.30 -10.59 -19.06
N LYS A 291 -11.44 -11.12 -18.18
CA LYS A 291 -11.12 -12.56 -18.10
C LYS A 291 -12.15 -13.42 -17.35
N GLY A 292 -13.26 -12.85 -16.85
CA GLY A 292 -14.37 -13.64 -16.30
C GLY A 292 -14.05 -14.53 -15.09
N ALA A 293 -12.96 -14.28 -14.35
CA ALA A 293 -12.49 -15.15 -13.26
C ALA A 293 -13.17 -14.89 -11.89
N GLU A 294 -14.36 -14.30 -11.87
CA GLU A 294 -15.07 -14.07 -10.60
C GLU A 294 -15.61 -15.40 -10.03
N SER A 295 -16.02 -16.34 -10.89
CA SER A 295 -16.48 -17.67 -10.46
C SER A 295 -15.34 -18.59 -10.02
N GLU A 296 -14.18 -18.58 -10.70
CA GLU A 296 -13.04 -19.43 -10.34
C GLU A 296 -12.36 -18.98 -9.04
N ILE A 297 -12.33 -17.67 -8.75
CA ILE A 297 -11.79 -17.15 -7.49
C ILE A 297 -12.75 -17.42 -6.33
N LEU A 298 -14.07 -17.29 -6.53
CA LEU A 298 -15.06 -17.68 -5.51
C LEU A 298 -15.06 -19.19 -5.25
N ASP A 299 -14.86 -20.01 -6.28
CA ASP A 299 -14.70 -21.47 -6.12
C ASP A 299 -13.38 -21.86 -5.47
N ALA A 300 -12.28 -21.15 -5.76
CA ALA A 300 -11.00 -21.35 -5.09
C ALA A 300 -11.04 -20.91 -3.62
N LEU A 301 -11.84 -19.89 -3.31
CA LEU A 301 -12.08 -19.42 -1.93
C LEU A 301 -13.08 -20.28 -1.17
N ASN A 302 -14.04 -20.92 -1.83
CA ASN A 302 -14.98 -21.85 -1.19
C ASN A 302 -14.43 -23.29 -1.04
N ARG A 303 -13.32 -23.61 -1.72
CA ARG A 303 -12.57 -24.87 -1.55
C ARG A 303 -11.38 -24.75 -0.59
N CYS A 304 -11.22 -23.61 0.08
CA CYS A 304 -10.23 -23.36 1.13
C CYS A 304 -10.91 -23.08 2.47
#